data_AF-A0A9W8C8D4-F1
#
_entry.id   AF-A0A9W8C8D4-F1
#
_cell.length_a   1.000
_cell.length_b   1.000
_cell.length_c   1.000
_cell.angle_alpha   90.00
_cell.angle_beta   90.00
_cell.angle_gamma   90.00
#
_symmetry.space_group_name_H-M   'P 1'
#
loop_
_entity.id
_entity.type
_entity.pdbx_description
1 polymer ?
#
loop_
_entity_poly.entity_id
_entity_poly.type
_entity_poly.pdbx_seq_one_letter_code
_entity_poly.pdbx_strand_id
1 'polypeptide(L)'
;MQHMCKALLPNLKPHNRYGNSRFGQCPVQPTYPLCSDDETEDKCPSGCQLESLIDAADENVHKRLRKICERIQQTEDIASSVMQESVQFYESQRKTIIQTYMQELRYAEFAEGLQRNLTFLHKRSAELEKELQKHHHLLLSQIIEIHRLEVDIDIKIRACKGSCKQTFDHTVDKEGFEVMESKMAEFSITSKRQKSFTINKNIKLKSVDQPSVSHTYRKIPTLRTELLTKF
;
A
#
# COMPACT_ATOMS: atom_id res chain seq x y z
N MET A 1 -26.82 -3.92 35.24
CA MET A 1 -25.41 -3.98 35.71
C MET A 1 -24.77 -2.60 35.82
N GLN A 2 -24.69 -1.80 34.74
CA GLN A 2 -24.11 -0.44 34.80
C GLN A 2 -24.73 0.48 35.87
N HIS A 3 -26.06 0.49 36.02
CA HIS A 3 -26.74 1.26 37.08
C HIS A 3 -26.40 0.78 38.50
N MET A 4 -26.14 -0.51 38.67
CA MET A 4 -25.81 -1.13 39.95
C MET A 4 -24.37 -0.77 40.38
N CYS A 5 -23.44 -0.77 39.43
CA CYS A 5 -22.06 -0.34 39.67
C CYS A 5 -21.96 1.16 39.96
N LYS A 6 -22.74 2.00 39.26
CA LYS A 6 -22.81 3.44 39.54
C LYS A 6 -23.35 3.76 40.94
N ALA A 7 -24.25 2.93 41.47
CA ALA A 7 -24.82 3.09 42.83
C ALA A 7 -23.88 2.63 43.95
N LEU A 8 -22.83 1.86 43.65
CA LEU A 8 -21.85 1.33 44.62
C LEU A 8 -20.58 2.20 44.75
N LEU A 9 -20.41 3.21 43.88
CA LEU A 9 -19.48 4.33 44.09
C LEU A 9 -20.10 5.33 45.11
N PRO A 10 -19.29 5.88 46.02
CA PRO A 10 -19.50 5.82 47.45
C PRO A 10 -20.66 6.68 47.95
N ASN A 11 -21.63 6.02 48.60
CA ASN A 11 -22.41 6.63 49.68
C ASN A 11 -22.36 5.68 50.87
N LEU A 12 -21.20 5.62 51.53
CA LEU A 12 -21.12 5.11 52.90
C LEU A 12 -21.86 6.11 53.80
N LYS A 13 -23.18 5.98 53.89
CA LYS A 13 -23.88 6.49 55.07
C LYS A 13 -23.47 5.58 56.22
N PRO A 14 -22.86 6.11 57.29
CA PRO A 14 -22.64 5.32 58.48
C PRO A 14 -24.01 4.86 58.99
N HIS A 15 -24.22 3.56 59.11
CA HIS A 15 -25.31 3.03 59.92
C HIS A 15 -25.03 3.46 61.37
N ASN A 16 -25.77 4.47 61.85
CA ASN A 16 -25.79 4.83 63.26
C ASN A 16 -26.34 3.64 64.05
N ARG A 17 -25.43 2.83 64.61
CA ARG A 17 -25.77 1.80 65.59
C ARG A 17 -26.22 2.49 66.88
N TYR A 18 -27.52 2.53 67.12
CA TYR A 18 -28.07 2.84 68.44
C TYR A 18 -27.91 1.61 69.34
N GLY A 19 -26.77 1.51 70.02
CA GLY A 19 -26.52 0.45 71.00
C GLY A 19 -27.08 0.83 72.37
N ASN A 20 -28.23 0.27 72.74
CA ASN A 20 -28.69 0.28 74.13
C ASN A 20 -28.10 -0.95 74.83
N SER A 21 -26.99 -0.78 75.57
CA SER A 21 -26.34 -1.88 76.29
C SER A 21 -27.11 -2.24 77.55
N ARG A 22 -27.80 -3.39 77.54
CA ARG A 22 -28.14 -4.12 78.77
C ARG A 22 -27.11 -5.22 78.98
N PHE A 23 -26.29 -5.07 80.01
CA PHE A 23 -25.27 -6.06 80.39
C PHE A 23 -25.90 -7.17 81.24
N GLY A 24 -26.06 -8.36 80.66
CA GLY A 24 -26.13 -9.63 81.38
C GLY A 24 -24.91 -10.47 80.99
N GLN A 25 -24.29 -11.16 81.94
CA GLN A 25 -23.15 -12.05 81.66
C GLN A 25 -23.65 -13.33 80.96
N CYS A 26 -23.16 -13.61 79.76
CA CYS A 26 -23.40 -14.90 79.11
C CYS A 26 -22.67 -16.01 79.87
N PRO A 27 -23.34 -17.11 80.23
CA PRO A 27 -22.70 -18.23 80.93
C PRO A 27 -21.65 -18.89 80.03
N VAL A 28 -20.50 -19.23 80.62
CA VAL A 28 -19.35 -19.82 79.91
C VAL A 28 -19.65 -21.23 79.39
N GLN A 29 -20.63 -21.92 79.97
CA GLN A 29 -21.17 -23.19 79.46
C GLN A 29 -22.69 -23.10 79.25
N PRO A 30 -23.20 -23.44 78.06
CA PRO A 30 -24.62 -23.48 77.81
C PRO A 30 -25.23 -24.68 78.55
N THR A 31 -26.18 -24.41 79.46
CA THR A 31 -26.94 -25.43 80.22
C THR A 31 -28.14 -25.99 79.44
N TYR A 32 -28.28 -25.65 78.15
CA TYR A 32 -29.42 -26.02 77.32
C TYR A 32 -29.13 -27.31 76.52
N PRO A 33 -30.10 -28.23 76.37
CA PRO A 33 -29.94 -29.43 75.56
C PRO A 33 -29.82 -29.10 74.06
N LEU A 34 -29.24 -30.01 73.28
CA LEU A 34 -29.18 -29.90 71.82
C LEU A 34 -30.60 -29.90 71.23
N CYS A 35 -30.86 -29.02 70.28
CA CYS A 35 -32.15 -28.95 69.59
C CYS A 35 -32.34 -30.16 68.66
N SER A 36 -33.57 -30.65 68.57
CA SER A 36 -34.02 -31.60 67.53
C SER A 36 -34.57 -30.85 66.31
N ASP A 37 -34.62 -31.47 65.14
CA ASP A 37 -35.06 -30.81 63.89
C ASP A 37 -36.50 -30.27 63.98
N ASP A 38 -37.37 -30.92 64.76
CA ASP A 38 -38.76 -30.49 64.99
C ASP A 38 -38.88 -29.20 65.85
N GLU A 39 -37.83 -28.81 66.58
CA GLU A 39 -37.84 -27.62 67.44
C GLU A 39 -37.37 -26.36 66.71
N THR A 40 -37.09 -26.45 65.40
CA THR A 40 -36.58 -25.32 64.59
C THR A 40 -37.62 -24.24 64.33
N GLU A 41 -38.91 -24.56 64.35
CA GLU A 41 -39.99 -23.57 64.20
C GLU A 41 -40.24 -22.80 65.51
N ASP A 42 -40.00 -23.45 66.67
CA ASP A 42 -40.31 -22.89 67.99
C ASP A 42 -39.08 -22.24 68.68
N LYS A 43 -37.86 -22.70 68.39
CA LYS A 43 -36.61 -22.17 68.98
C LYS A 43 -35.77 -21.43 67.94
N CYS A 44 -35.99 -20.12 67.83
CA CYS A 44 -35.23 -19.25 66.95
C CYS A 44 -33.96 -18.67 67.63
N PRO A 45 -32.88 -18.43 66.87
CA PRO A 45 -31.71 -17.71 67.37
C PRO A 45 -32.06 -16.25 67.73
N SER A 46 -31.20 -15.64 68.55
CA SER A 46 -31.41 -14.24 68.95
C SER A 46 -31.35 -13.27 67.76
N GLY A 47 -32.17 -12.22 67.80
CA GLY A 47 -32.21 -11.19 66.76
C GLY A 47 -30.85 -10.52 66.53
N CYS A 48 -30.05 -10.29 67.58
CA CYS A 48 -28.71 -9.70 67.46
C CYS A 48 -27.73 -10.62 66.73
N GLN A 49 -27.84 -11.94 66.91
CA GLN A 49 -27.02 -12.90 66.18
C GLN A 49 -27.40 -12.91 64.70
N LEU A 50 -28.70 -12.93 64.39
CA LEU A 50 -29.19 -12.83 63.01
C LEU A 50 -28.78 -11.53 62.35
N GLU A 51 -28.93 -10.39 63.02
CA GLU A 51 -28.52 -9.07 62.53
C GLU A 51 -27.03 -9.05 62.20
N SER A 52 -26.18 -9.60 63.07
CA SER A 52 -24.73 -9.67 62.81
C SER A 52 -24.37 -10.55 61.60
N LEU A 53 -25.09 -11.65 61.40
CA LEU A 53 -24.88 -12.56 60.26
C LEU A 53 -25.39 -11.93 58.97
N ILE A 54 -26.51 -11.22 59.02
CA ILE A 54 -27.08 -10.46 57.90
C ILE A 54 -26.12 -9.34 57.50
N ASP A 55 -25.65 -8.54 58.46
CA ASP A 55 -24.68 -7.46 58.23
C ASP A 55 -23.38 -8.00 57.61
N ALA A 56 -22.85 -9.10 58.14
CA ALA A 56 -21.61 -9.71 57.62
C ALA A 56 -21.79 -10.28 56.21
N ALA A 57 -22.95 -10.89 55.93
CA ALA A 57 -23.28 -11.39 54.59
C ALA A 57 -23.45 -10.23 53.60
N ASP A 58 -24.14 -9.16 54.00
CA ASP A 58 -24.35 -7.96 53.19
C ASP A 58 -23.03 -7.26 52.86
N GLU A 59 -22.15 -7.08 53.84
CA GLU A 59 -20.82 -6.49 53.61
C GLU A 59 -19.97 -7.34 52.65
N ASN A 60 -20.04 -8.67 52.75
CA ASN A 60 -19.33 -9.58 51.85
C ASN A 60 -19.87 -9.50 50.41
N VAL A 61 -21.20 -9.46 50.26
CA VAL A 61 -21.85 -9.27 48.95
C VAL A 61 -21.44 -7.92 48.35
N HIS A 62 -21.49 -6.83 49.12
CA HIS A 62 -21.05 -5.51 48.68
C HIS A 62 -19.57 -5.47 48.28
N LYS A 63 -18.68 -6.10 49.04
CA LYS A 63 -17.25 -6.23 48.68
C LYS A 63 -17.05 -6.98 47.37
N ARG A 64 -17.77 -8.07 47.15
CA ARG A 64 -17.72 -8.85 45.89
C ARG A 64 -18.25 -8.04 44.72
N LEU A 65 -19.40 -7.37 44.89
CA LEU A 65 -19.99 -6.51 43.87
C LEU A 65 -19.05 -5.36 43.48
N ARG A 66 -18.38 -4.73 44.46
CA ARG A 66 -17.37 -3.69 44.19
C ARG A 66 -16.24 -4.22 43.31
N LYS A 67 -15.65 -5.38 43.65
CA LYS A 67 -14.59 -6.01 42.84
C LYS A 67 -15.05 -6.34 41.43
N ILE A 68 -16.30 -6.78 41.26
CA ILE A 68 -16.88 -7.04 39.94
C ILE A 68 -16.99 -5.74 39.15
N CYS A 69 -17.49 -4.67 39.77
CA CYS A 69 -17.63 -3.37 39.13
C CYS A 69 -16.29 -2.74 38.76
N GLU A 70 -15.27 -2.82 39.63
CA GLU A 70 -13.91 -2.38 39.33
C GLU A 70 -13.34 -3.10 38.10
N ARG A 71 -13.51 -4.43 38.01
CA ARG A 71 -13.08 -5.20 36.84
C ARG A 71 -13.83 -4.84 35.56
N ILE A 72 -15.14 -4.60 35.66
CA ILE A 72 -15.94 -4.17 34.50
C ILE A 72 -15.43 -2.82 34.00
N GLN A 73 -15.21 -1.86 34.91
CA GLN A 73 -14.71 -0.53 34.55
C GLN A 73 -13.31 -0.61 33.92
N GLN A 74 -12.38 -1.38 34.51
CA GLN A 74 -11.06 -1.60 33.92
C GLN A 74 -11.15 -2.22 32.52
N THR A 75 -12.06 -3.17 32.31
CA THR A 75 -12.26 -3.80 31.00
C THR A 75 -12.82 -2.81 29.97
N GLU A 76 -13.74 -1.93 30.39
CA GLU A 76 -14.31 -0.87 29.55
C GLU A 76 -13.24 0.16 29.16
N ASP A 77 -12.41 0.58 30.12
CA ASP A 77 -11.30 1.52 29.88
C ASP A 77 -10.25 0.93 28.92
N ILE A 78 -9.87 -0.34 29.13
CA ILE A 78 -8.94 -1.07 28.24
C ILE A 78 -9.56 -1.19 26.85
N ALA A 79 -10.83 -1.56 26.74
CA ALA A 79 -11.51 -1.69 25.45
C ALA A 79 -11.55 -0.35 24.70
N SER A 80 -11.80 0.76 25.40
CA SER A 80 -11.75 2.10 24.81
C SER A 80 -10.35 2.47 24.33
N SER A 81 -9.31 2.19 25.13
CA SER A 81 -7.91 2.46 24.78
C SER A 81 -7.48 1.69 23.53
N VAL A 82 -7.74 0.38 23.49
CA VAL A 82 -7.43 -0.49 22.33
C VAL A 82 -8.17 0.00 21.09
N MET A 83 -9.42 0.44 21.25
CA MET A 83 -10.19 0.99 20.14
C MET A 83 -9.55 2.26 19.58
N GLN A 84 -9.07 3.16 20.44
CA GLN A 84 -8.39 4.39 20.03
C GLN A 84 -7.08 4.10 19.27
N GLU A 85 -6.26 3.16 19.76
CA GLU A 85 -5.05 2.72 19.06
C GLU A 85 -5.36 2.12 17.69
N SER A 86 -6.44 1.33 17.59
CA SER A 86 -6.87 0.74 16.32
C SER A 86 -7.28 1.79 15.29
N VAL A 87 -7.93 2.88 15.73
CA VAL A 87 -8.30 4.03 14.88
C VAL A 87 -7.04 4.70 14.36
N GLN A 88 -6.09 5.02 15.24
CA GLN A 88 -4.83 5.67 14.85
C GLN A 88 -4.03 4.82 13.86
N PHE A 89 -3.94 3.52 14.11
CA PHE A 89 -3.31 2.59 13.19
C PHE A 89 -4.00 2.60 11.83
N TYR A 90 -5.32 2.47 11.78
CA TYR A 90 -6.06 2.50 10.52
C TYR A 90 -5.85 3.82 9.76
N GLU A 91 -5.90 4.97 10.43
CA GLU A 91 -5.64 6.26 9.80
C GLU A 91 -4.24 6.37 9.20
N SER A 92 -3.23 5.88 9.92
CA SER A 92 -1.85 5.87 9.41
C SER A 92 -1.73 4.98 8.17
N GLN A 93 -2.30 3.78 8.20
CA GLN A 93 -2.26 2.83 7.09
C GLN A 93 -3.04 3.37 5.90
N ARG A 94 -4.19 3.99 6.11
CA ARG A 94 -4.99 4.62 5.06
C ARG A 94 -4.21 5.72 4.35
N LYS A 95 -3.51 6.59 5.09
CA LYS A 95 -2.66 7.62 4.50
C LYS A 95 -1.56 7.00 3.62
N THR A 96 -0.87 5.99 4.13
CA THR A 96 0.18 5.28 3.38
C THR A 96 -0.38 4.62 2.12
N ILE A 97 -1.47 3.88 2.22
CA ILE A 97 -2.11 3.20 1.07
C ILE A 97 -2.51 4.21 0.00
N ILE A 98 -3.16 5.32 0.36
CA ILE A 98 -3.57 6.37 -0.59
C ILE A 98 -2.34 7.04 -1.22
N GLN A 99 -1.30 7.33 -0.44
CA GLN A 99 -0.07 7.92 -0.96
C GLN A 99 0.63 6.99 -1.95
N THR A 100 0.79 5.71 -1.61
CA THR A 100 1.38 4.71 -2.50
C THR A 100 0.54 4.55 -3.76
N TYR A 101 -0.78 4.47 -3.65
CA TYR A 101 -1.68 4.39 -4.81
C TYR A 101 -1.53 5.61 -5.73
N MET A 102 -1.46 6.82 -5.18
CA MET A 102 -1.24 8.04 -5.97
C MET A 102 0.13 8.06 -6.64
N GLN A 103 1.17 7.54 -5.98
CA GLN A 103 2.51 7.41 -6.57
C GLN A 103 2.53 6.39 -7.72
N GLU A 104 1.88 5.23 -7.53
CA GLU A 104 1.73 4.19 -8.56
C GLU A 104 1.01 4.75 -9.80
N LEU A 105 -0.08 5.49 -9.61
CA LEU A 105 -0.80 6.14 -10.72
C LEU A 105 0.08 7.13 -11.49
N ARG A 106 0.82 8.00 -10.78
CA ARG A 106 1.75 8.95 -11.41
C ARG A 106 2.86 8.24 -12.17
N TYR A 107 3.41 7.18 -11.59
CA TYR A 107 4.43 6.37 -12.25
C TYR A 107 3.88 5.70 -13.52
N ALA A 108 2.66 5.15 -13.45
CA ALA A 108 2.01 4.54 -14.60
C ALA A 108 1.77 5.54 -15.75
N GLU A 109 1.27 6.74 -15.44
CA GLU A 109 1.09 7.82 -16.42
C GLU A 109 2.42 8.25 -17.04
N PHE A 110 3.46 8.43 -16.22
CA PHE A 110 4.80 8.77 -16.70
C PHE A 110 5.40 7.68 -17.60
N ALA A 111 5.29 6.42 -17.19
CA ALA A 111 5.78 5.28 -17.95
C ALA A 111 5.05 5.15 -19.31
N GLU A 112 3.73 5.38 -19.33
CA GLU A 112 2.95 5.39 -20.57
C GLU A 112 3.38 6.54 -21.50
N GLY A 113 3.57 7.75 -20.96
CA GLY A 113 4.07 8.89 -21.71
C GLY A 113 5.46 8.63 -22.31
N LEU A 114 6.38 8.06 -21.53
CA LEU A 114 7.71 7.69 -21.98
C LEU A 114 7.66 6.61 -23.07
N GLN A 115 6.81 5.59 -22.91
CA GLN A 115 6.64 4.53 -23.89
C GLN A 115 6.11 5.07 -25.23
N ARG A 116 5.14 6.00 -25.19
CA ARG A 116 4.64 6.67 -26.41
C ARG A 116 5.74 7.46 -27.11
N ASN A 117 6.50 8.27 -26.36
CA ASN A 117 7.59 9.07 -26.92
C ASN A 117 8.69 8.20 -27.52
N LEU A 118 9.09 7.13 -26.83
CA LEU A 118 10.13 6.22 -27.30
C LEU A 118 9.68 5.45 -28.55
N THR A 119 8.41 5.03 -28.59
CA THR A 119 7.82 4.39 -29.78
C THR A 119 7.80 5.34 -30.97
N PHE A 120 7.42 6.60 -30.75
CA PHE A 120 7.44 7.64 -31.78
C PHE A 120 8.85 7.89 -32.31
N LEU A 121 9.83 8.09 -31.42
CA LEU A 121 11.23 8.30 -31.80
C LEU A 121 11.81 7.10 -32.56
N HIS A 122 11.51 5.87 -32.12
CA HIS A 122 11.94 4.67 -32.82
C HIS A 122 11.34 4.59 -34.23
N LYS A 123 10.04 4.88 -34.39
CA LYS A 123 9.41 4.93 -35.71
C LYS A 123 10.07 5.99 -36.60
N ARG A 124 10.29 7.19 -36.07
CA ARG A 124 10.93 8.29 -36.83
C ARG A 124 12.37 7.95 -37.21
N SER A 125 13.13 7.34 -36.31
CA SER A 125 14.50 6.87 -36.57
C SER A 125 14.52 5.82 -37.68
N ALA A 126 13.60 4.85 -37.65
CA ALA A 126 13.50 3.83 -38.68
C ALA A 126 13.09 4.40 -40.06
N GLU A 127 12.25 5.44 -40.09
CA GLU A 127 11.92 6.16 -41.33
C GLU A 127 13.15 6.89 -41.90
N LEU A 128 13.86 7.64 -41.05
CA LEU A 128 15.07 8.36 -41.44
C LEU A 128 16.17 7.40 -41.91
N GLU A 129 16.34 6.26 -41.25
CA GLU A 129 17.30 5.23 -41.67
C GLU A 129 16.98 4.71 -43.08
N LYS A 130 15.71 4.42 -43.38
CA LYS A 130 15.30 4.00 -44.72
C LYS A 130 15.57 5.06 -45.77
N GLU A 131 15.29 6.32 -45.46
CA GLU A 131 15.54 7.44 -46.36
C GLU A 131 17.04 7.60 -46.64
N LEU A 132 17.86 7.48 -45.60
CA LEU A 132 19.31 7.55 -45.70
C LEU A 132 19.87 6.38 -46.53
N GLN A 133 19.39 5.15 -46.32
CA GLN A 133 19.76 3.99 -47.15
C GLN A 133 19.38 4.20 -48.63
N LYS A 134 18.21 4.78 -48.91
CA LYS A 134 17.82 5.13 -50.27
C LYS A 134 18.79 6.12 -50.90
N HIS A 135 19.13 7.20 -50.20
CA HIS A 135 20.09 8.19 -50.69
C HIS A 135 21.48 7.58 -50.90
N HIS A 136 21.93 6.71 -50.00
CA HIS A 136 23.19 6.00 -50.12
C HIS A 136 23.26 5.17 -51.42
N HIS A 137 22.22 4.39 -51.72
CA HIS A 137 22.15 3.63 -52.98
C HIS A 137 22.12 4.52 -54.23
N LEU A 138 21.38 5.64 -54.18
CA LEU A 138 21.34 6.59 -55.29
C LEU A 138 22.70 7.21 -55.55
N LEU A 139 23.41 7.64 -54.49
CA LEU A 139 24.74 8.23 -54.61
C LEU A 139 25.75 7.20 -55.13
N LEU A 140 25.73 5.97 -54.64
CA LEU A 140 26.58 4.89 -55.16
C LEU A 140 26.36 4.67 -56.66
N SER A 141 25.10 4.59 -57.11
CA SER A 141 24.78 4.47 -58.53
C SER A 141 25.29 5.67 -59.32
N GLN A 142 25.15 6.87 -58.77
CA GLN A 142 25.60 8.10 -59.43
C GLN A 142 27.13 8.14 -59.56
N ILE A 143 27.87 7.73 -58.53
CA ILE A 143 29.34 7.66 -58.56
C ILE A 143 29.83 6.70 -59.65
N ILE A 144 29.20 5.52 -59.75
CA ILE A 144 29.55 4.52 -60.78
C ILE A 144 29.29 5.08 -62.19
N GLU A 145 28.16 5.75 -62.40
CA GLU A 145 27.82 6.34 -63.70
C GLU A 145 28.75 7.51 -64.05
N ILE A 146 29.09 8.37 -63.08
CA ILE A 146 30.06 9.46 -63.29
C ILE A 146 31.43 8.88 -63.65
N HIS A 147 31.91 7.86 -62.95
CA HIS A 147 33.19 7.23 -63.25
C HIS A 147 33.21 6.63 -64.68
N ARG A 148 32.13 5.98 -65.10
CA ARG A 148 31.99 5.45 -66.48
C ARG A 148 32.00 6.56 -67.52
N LEU A 149 31.25 7.64 -67.28
CA LEU A 149 31.20 8.80 -68.17
C LEU A 149 32.55 9.50 -68.27
N GLU A 150 33.27 9.63 -67.15
CA GLU A 150 34.59 10.24 -67.10
C GLU A 150 35.60 9.48 -67.97
N VAL A 151 35.59 8.15 -67.88
CA VAL A 151 36.42 7.27 -68.72
C VAL A 151 36.00 7.35 -70.20
N ASP A 152 34.71 7.39 -70.50
CA ASP A 152 34.21 7.54 -71.87
C ASP A 152 34.59 8.90 -72.48
N ILE A 153 34.47 9.99 -71.72
CA ILE A 153 34.90 11.33 -72.12
C ILE A 153 36.41 11.35 -72.39
N ASP A 154 37.21 10.76 -71.51
CA ASP A 154 38.66 10.65 -71.68
C ASP A 154 39.03 9.93 -73.00
N ILE A 155 38.38 8.80 -73.29
CA ILE A 155 38.58 8.06 -74.54
C ILE A 155 38.17 8.93 -75.75
N LYS A 156 37.03 9.61 -75.68
CA LYS A 156 36.53 10.47 -76.76
C LYS A 156 37.44 11.67 -77.03
N ILE A 157 37.95 12.33 -75.98
CA ILE A 157 38.92 13.43 -76.10
C ILE A 157 40.22 12.92 -76.72
N ARG A 158 40.71 11.75 -76.28
CA ARG A 158 41.94 11.15 -76.82
C ARG A 158 41.79 10.77 -78.30
N ALA A 159 40.61 10.29 -78.71
CA ALA A 159 40.33 9.97 -80.11
C ALA A 159 40.41 11.19 -81.04
N CYS A 160 40.13 12.40 -80.55
CA CYS A 160 40.26 13.63 -81.33
C CYS A 160 41.71 14.02 -81.67
N LYS A 161 42.73 13.43 -81.02
CA LYS A 161 44.15 13.76 -81.28
C LYS A 161 44.57 13.58 -82.74
N GLY A 162 43.91 12.69 -83.50
CA GLY A 162 44.18 12.47 -84.92
C GLY A 162 43.29 13.25 -85.90
N SER A 163 42.24 13.92 -85.41
CA SER A 163 41.21 14.55 -86.25
C SER A 163 41.11 16.06 -86.08
N CYS A 164 41.57 16.61 -84.95
CA CYS A 164 41.43 18.02 -84.59
C CYS A 164 42.76 18.77 -84.63
N LYS A 165 42.71 20.09 -84.87
CA LYS A 165 43.89 20.97 -84.93
C LYS A 165 44.57 21.17 -83.56
N GLN A 166 43.80 21.12 -82.48
CA GLN A 166 44.27 21.22 -81.10
C GLN A 166 43.88 19.98 -80.31
N THR A 167 44.74 19.60 -79.37
CA THR A 167 44.54 18.44 -78.51
C THR A 167 44.45 18.89 -77.06
N PHE A 168 43.50 18.32 -76.32
CA PHE A 168 43.38 18.51 -74.88
C PHE A 168 43.92 17.26 -74.17
N ASP A 169 44.76 17.46 -73.14
CA ASP A 169 45.30 16.36 -72.34
C ASP A 169 44.48 16.24 -71.06
N HIS A 170 43.54 15.30 -71.08
CA HIS A 170 42.67 14.96 -69.97
C HIS A 170 43.19 13.68 -69.31
N THR A 171 43.09 13.60 -67.99
CA THR A 171 43.49 12.41 -67.21
C THR A 171 42.43 12.11 -66.16
N VAL A 172 41.96 10.87 -66.12
CA VAL A 172 40.97 10.41 -65.15
C VAL A 172 41.63 10.19 -63.78
N ASP A 173 41.07 10.80 -62.74
CA ASP A 173 41.47 10.58 -61.34
C ASP A 173 40.88 9.29 -60.78
N LYS A 174 41.59 8.17 -60.95
CA LYS A 174 41.16 6.86 -60.47
C LYS A 174 41.16 6.75 -58.94
N GLU A 175 42.16 7.33 -58.29
CA GLU A 175 42.34 7.26 -56.84
C GLU A 175 41.19 7.99 -56.13
N GLY A 176 40.74 9.13 -56.67
CA GLY A 176 39.58 9.85 -56.16
C GLY A 176 38.29 9.03 -56.16
N PHE A 177 38.02 8.28 -57.23
CA PHE A 177 36.84 7.42 -57.30
C PHE A 177 36.94 6.20 -56.36
N GLU A 178 38.10 5.57 -56.23
CA GLU A 178 38.32 4.45 -55.30
C GLU A 178 38.11 4.87 -53.84
N VAL A 179 38.62 6.05 -53.46
CA VAL A 179 38.41 6.61 -52.11
C VAL A 179 36.93 6.87 -51.84
N MET A 180 36.20 7.35 -52.85
CA MET A 180 34.76 7.62 -52.72
C MET A 180 33.95 6.34 -52.53
N GLU A 181 34.27 5.28 -53.29
CA GLU A 181 33.65 3.97 -53.16
C GLU A 181 33.96 3.32 -51.81
N SER A 182 35.21 3.41 -51.35
CA SER A 182 35.63 2.92 -50.03
C SER A 182 34.84 3.56 -48.88
N LYS A 183 34.70 4.90 -48.90
CA LYS A 183 33.91 5.64 -47.90
C LYS A 183 32.44 5.26 -47.92
N MET A 184 31.87 5.00 -49.09
CA MET A 184 30.50 4.53 -49.20
C MET A 184 30.34 3.10 -48.64
N ALA A 185 31.29 2.21 -48.91
CA ALA A 185 31.27 0.85 -48.37
C ALA A 185 31.35 0.84 -46.84
N GLU A 186 32.17 1.71 -46.24
CA GLU A 186 32.27 1.86 -44.78
C GLU A 186 30.94 2.26 -44.14
N PHE A 187 30.23 3.23 -44.74
CA PHE A 187 28.95 3.72 -44.26
C PHE A 187 27.88 2.61 -44.13
N SER A 188 27.84 1.70 -45.10
CA SER A 188 26.91 0.57 -45.13
C SER A 188 27.08 -0.43 -43.97
N ILE A 189 28.29 -0.54 -43.41
CA ILE A 189 28.60 -1.48 -42.31
C ILE A 189 28.11 -0.91 -40.97
N THR A 190 28.21 0.41 -40.79
CA THR A 190 27.77 1.10 -39.58
C THR A 190 26.27 1.12 -39.37
N SER A 191 25.46 1.19 -40.44
CA SER A 191 23.98 1.20 -40.34
C SER A 191 23.39 -0.12 -39.83
N LYS A 192 23.98 -1.28 -40.16
CA LYS A 192 23.40 -2.60 -39.83
C LYS A 192 23.50 -3.02 -38.35
N ARG A 193 24.20 -2.25 -37.49
CA ARG A 193 24.45 -2.63 -36.09
C ARG A 193 23.36 -2.25 -35.09
N GLN A 194 22.28 -1.59 -35.52
CA GLN A 194 21.23 -1.20 -34.57
C GLN A 194 20.35 -2.40 -34.20
N LYS A 195 20.43 -2.80 -32.93
CA LYS A 195 19.53 -3.82 -32.36
C LYS A 195 18.09 -3.30 -32.41
N SER A 196 17.17 -4.12 -32.89
CA SER A 196 15.74 -3.82 -32.87
C SER A 196 15.28 -3.55 -31.45
N PHE A 197 14.58 -2.44 -31.23
CA PHE A 197 13.98 -2.15 -29.94
C PHE A 197 12.79 -3.08 -29.70
N THR A 198 12.98 -4.11 -28.86
CA THR A 198 11.91 -5.03 -28.47
C THR A 198 11.15 -4.41 -27.30
N ILE A 199 9.94 -3.89 -27.56
CA ILE A 199 9.04 -3.42 -26.50
C ILE A 199 8.55 -4.64 -25.72
N ASN A 200 9.06 -4.84 -24.50
CA ASN A 200 8.57 -5.88 -23.62
C ASN A 200 7.13 -5.59 -23.19
N LYS A 201 6.27 -6.61 -23.31
CA LYS A 201 4.82 -6.52 -23.10
C LYS A 201 4.47 -6.13 -21.65
N ASN A 202 3.49 -5.23 -21.60
CA ASN A 202 2.84 -4.56 -20.48
C ASN A 202 2.72 -5.39 -19.18
N ILE A 203 3.18 -4.80 -18.07
CA ILE A 203 2.78 -5.22 -16.72
C ILE A 203 1.32 -4.79 -16.54
N LYS A 204 0.40 -5.76 -16.50
CA LYS A 204 -1.02 -5.49 -16.22
C LYS A 204 -1.20 -5.31 -14.72
N LEU A 205 -0.98 -4.10 -14.22
CA LEU A 205 -1.50 -3.71 -12.92
C LEU A 205 -3.03 -3.61 -13.06
N LYS A 206 -3.76 -4.55 -12.45
CA LYS A 206 -5.22 -4.45 -12.31
C LYS A 206 -5.53 -4.07 -10.87
N SER A 207 -6.48 -3.15 -10.69
CA SER A 207 -7.07 -2.93 -9.38
C SER A 207 -7.67 -4.25 -8.88
N VAL A 208 -7.32 -4.63 -7.66
CA VAL A 208 -7.94 -5.77 -6.98
C VAL A 208 -9.33 -5.34 -6.54
N ASP A 209 -10.34 -6.19 -6.77
CA ASP A 209 -11.71 -5.93 -6.32
C ASP A 209 -11.74 -5.81 -4.79
N GLN A 210 -12.47 -4.80 -4.29
CA GLN A 210 -12.52 -4.52 -2.85
C GLN A 210 -13.14 -5.72 -2.10
N PRO A 211 -12.45 -6.31 -1.10
CA PRO A 211 -13.00 -7.42 -0.35
C PRO A 211 -14.25 -6.97 0.43
N SER A 212 -15.26 -7.84 0.50
CA SER A 212 -16.49 -7.55 1.22
C SER A 212 -16.22 -7.48 2.73
N VAL A 213 -16.40 -6.29 3.30
CA VAL A 213 -16.27 -6.08 4.75
C VAL A 213 -17.48 -6.69 5.45
N SER A 214 -17.23 -7.58 6.42
CA SER A 214 -18.28 -8.24 7.20
C SER A 214 -19.28 -7.26 7.82
N HIS A 215 -20.57 -7.60 7.78
CA HIS A 215 -21.64 -6.79 8.36
C HIS A 215 -21.50 -6.56 9.86
N THR A 216 -20.89 -7.50 10.60
CA THR A 216 -20.65 -7.38 12.04
C THR A 216 -19.61 -6.30 12.35
N TYR A 217 -18.60 -6.16 11.48
CA TYR A 217 -17.58 -5.12 11.61
C TYR A 217 -18.20 -3.72 11.45
N ARG A 218 -19.11 -3.53 10.49
CA ARG A 218 -19.79 -2.23 10.28
C ARG A 218 -20.68 -1.76 11.44
N LYS A 219 -21.05 -2.65 12.36
CA LYS A 219 -21.93 -2.32 13.51
C LYS A 219 -21.17 -1.72 14.69
N ILE A 220 -19.84 -1.72 14.68
CA ILE A 220 -19.06 -1.18 15.81
C ILE A 220 -19.17 0.35 15.82
N PRO A 221 -19.64 0.98 16.92
CA PRO A 221 -19.93 2.41 16.98
C PRO A 221 -18.75 3.30 16.56
N THR A 222 -17.55 2.99 17.04
CA THR A 222 -16.33 3.77 16.76
C THR A 222 -15.92 3.72 15.29
N LEU A 223 -16.20 2.62 14.58
CA LEU A 223 -15.94 2.53 13.14
C LEU A 223 -16.90 3.37 12.31
N ARG A 224 -18.11 3.62 12.84
CA ARG A 224 -19.14 4.46 12.21
C ARG A 224 -18.90 5.93 12.46
N THR A 225 -18.46 6.30 13.66
CA THR A 225 -18.12 7.70 14.01
C THR A 225 -16.85 8.16 13.30
N GLU A 226 -15.82 7.31 13.25
CA GLU A 226 -14.51 7.64 12.64
C GLU A 226 -14.44 7.33 11.13
N LEU A 227 -15.56 6.97 10.50
CA LEU A 227 -15.67 6.71 9.05
C LEU A 227 -14.66 5.68 8.48
N LEU A 228 -14.18 4.73 9.31
CA LEU A 228 -13.15 3.72 8.98
C LEU A 228 -13.63 2.63 8.01
N THR A 229 -14.78 2.85 7.36
CA THR A 229 -15.35 1.97 6.34
C THR A 229 -15.33 2.60 4.94
N LYS A 230 -14.92 3.87 4.83
CA LYS A 230 -14.77 4.59 3.56
C LYS A 230 -13.29 4.60 3.16
N PHE A 231 -12.93 3.75 2.21
CA PHE A 231 -11.69 3.90 1.45
C PHE A 231 -11.93 4.84 0.28
#